data_AF-A0A6I8PFH9-F1
#
_entry.id   AF-A0A6I8PFH9-F1
#
_cell.length_a   1.000
_cell.length_b   1.000
_cell.length_c   1.000
_cell.angle_alpha   90.00
_cell.angle_beta   90.00
_cell.angle_gamma   90.00
#
_symmetry.space_group_name_H-M   'P 1'
#
loop_
_entity.id
_entity.type
_entity.pdbx_description
1 polymer ?
#
loop_
_entity_poly.entity_id
_entity_poly.type
_entity_poly.pdbx_seq_one_letter_code
_entity_poly.pdbx_strand_id
1 'polypeptide(L)'
;GGRRERDGGARPLPFTGFRLQKVLRESAREKTLFLHGKVNESSGDGQDAVVILEKTPFQVGQVAQLLAGSPELQLQLSNDIYSNYHLAPPPQLSGVKATVVFPATAKHLQKYGCQELHMVEESGEDYTNITLPYLEAQSLSIQWVYNILDKKAEAERIVYENPDPSDGFVLLPDLKGPEAGTRSLPAPAAA
;
A
#
# COMPACT_ATOMS: atom_id res chain seq x y z
N GLY A 1 -31.29 -17.14 4.06
CA GLY A 1 -30.04 -17.78 3.63
C GLY A 1 -29.79 -17.41 2.19
N GLY A 2 -28.63 -16.83 1.90
CA GLY A 2 -28.28 -16.39 0.55
C GLY A 2 -26.78 -16.13 0.48
N ARG A 3 -26.00 -17.20 0.54
CA ARG A 3 -24.55 -17.18 0.29
C ARG A 3 -24.38 -16.77 -1.18
N ARG A 4 -23.94 -15.54 -1.44
CA ARG A 4 -23.45 -15.15 -2.77
C ARG A 4 -22.17 -15.93 -3.03
N GLU A 5 -22.27 -16.96 -3.85
CA GLU A 5 -21.11 -17.62 -4.45
C GLU A 5 -20.34 -16.56 -5.24
N ARG A 6 -19.07 -16.37 -4.87
CA ARG A 6 -18.13 -15.57 -5.67
C ARG A 6 -17.73 -16.41 -6.87
N ASP A 7 -18.39 -16.14 -7.98
CA ASP A 7 -18.02 -16.68 -9.29
C ASP A 7 -16.59 -16.23 -9.65
N GLY A 8 -15.64 -17.16 -9.54
CA GLY A 8 -14.20 -16.97 -9.72
C GLY A 8 -13.73 -17.13 -11.17
N GLY A 9 -14.62 -16.93 -12.15
CA GLY A 9 -14.28 -17.01 -13.57
C GLY A 9 -13.29 -15.92 -14.01
N ALA A 10 -12.42 -16.26 -14.96
CA ALA A 10 -11.53 -15.30 -15.61
C ALA A 10 -12.36 -14.21 -16.29
N ARG A 11 -12.21 -12.96 -15.84
CA ARG A 11 -12.87 -11.80 -16.44
C ARG A 11 -11.84 -10.98 -17.20
N PRO A 12 -12.17 -10.52 -18.42
CA PRO A 12 -11.30 -9.59 -19.13
C PRO A 12 -11.23 -8.26 -18.38
N LEU A 13 -10.26 -7.42 -18.77
CA LEU A 13 -10.19 -6.04 -18.31
C LEU A 13 -11.50 -5.29 -18.67
N PRO A 14 -11.92 -4.31 -17.86
CA PRO A 14 -13.16 -3.57 -18.08
C PRO A 14 -13.09 -2.55 -19.26
N PHE A 15 -12.07 -2.66 -20.10
CA PHE A 15 -11.79 -1.78 -21.24
C PHE A 15 -11.04 -2.53 -22.34
N THR A 16 -11.01 -1.97 -23.55
CA THR A 16 -10.30 -2.51 -24.71
C THR A 16 -9.08 -1.68 -25.03
N GLY A 17 -7.96 -2.37 -25.30
CA GLY A 17 -6.67 -1.73 -25.52
C GLY A 17 -6.09 -1.07 -24.27
N PHE A 18 -4.78 -0.87 -24.25
CA PHE A 18 -4.09 -0.11 -23.21
C PHE A 18 -2.87 0.56 -23.80
N ARG A 19 -2.92 1.88 -23.98
CA ARG A 19 -1.78 2.70 -24.39
C ARG A 19 -1.19 3.38 -23.16
N LEU A 20 0.00 2.95 -22.75
CA LEU A 20 0.71 3.55 -21.62
C LEU A 20 0.96 5.04 -21.89
N GLN A 21 0.52 5.91 -20.98
CA GLN A 21 0.79 7.34 -21.01
C GLN A 21 1.92 7.72 -20.06
N LYS A 22 1.85 7.23 -18.83
CA LYS A 22 2.82 7.59 -17.79
C LYS A 22 2.95 6.48 -16.75
N VAL A 23 4.17 6.27 -16.27
CA VAL A 23 4.39 5.54 -15.01
C VAL A 23 4.12 6.52 -13.88
N LEU A 24 3.04 6.29 -13.13
CA LEU A 24 2.63 7.16 -12.04
C LEU A 24 3.58 6.99 -10.84
N ARG A 25 3.91 5.75 -10.49
CA ARG A 25 4.79 5.40 -9.37
C ARG A 25 5.39 4.02 -9.59
N GLU A 26 6.64 3.84 -9.20
CA GLU A 26 7.32 2.55 -9.19
C GLU A 26 8.07 2.38 -7.87
N SER A 27 8.12 1.15 -7.35
CA SER A 27 8.99 0.80 -6.23
C SER A 27 9.67 -0.53 -6.52
N ALA A 28 10.97 -0.48 -6.79
CA ALA A 28 11.80 -1.68 -6.91
C ALA A 28 11.92 -2.43 -5.57
N ARG A 29 11.72 -1.76 -4.43
CA ARG A 29 11.72 -2.38 -3.10
C ARG A 29 10.43 -3.17 -2.87
N GLU A 30 9.29 -2.53 -3.05
CA GLU A 30 7.96 -3.13 -2.84
C GLU A 30 7.52 -4.00 -4.03
N LYS A 31 8.27 -3.99 -5.14
CA LYS A 31 7.95 -4.70 -6.38
C LYS A 31 6.56 -4.32 -6.92
N THR A 32 6.25 -3.02 -6.84
CA THR A 32 4.97 -2.42 -7.29
C THR A 32 5.16 -1.45 -8.44
N LEU A 33 4.18 -1.41 -9.35
CA LEU A 33 4.15 -0.50 -10.50
C LEU A 33 2.75 0.07 -10.68
N PHE A 34 2.64 1.39 -10.82
CA PHE A 34 1.39 2.12 -11.01
C PHE A 34 1.44 2.81 -12.38
N LEU A 35 0.51 2.46 -13.25
CA LEU A 35 0.49 2.86 -14.65
C LEU A 35 -0.75 3.68 -14.95
N HIS A 36 -0.58 4.80 -15.64
CA HIS A 36 -1.65 5.54 -16.28
C HIS A 36 -1.66 5.19 -17.77
N GLY A 37 -2.80 4.70 -18.26
CA GLY A 37 -3.00 4.42 -19.68
C GLY A 37 -4.26 5.06 -20.24
N LYS A 38 -4.27 5.26 -21.56
CA LYS A 38 -5.46 5.55 -22.36
C LYS A 38 -6.03 4.24 -22.91
N VAL A 39 -7.35 4.11 -22.84
CA VAL A 39 -8.10 2.90 -23.21
C VAL A 39 -9.35 3.27 -24.02
N ASN A 40 -9.97 2.29 -24.70
CA ASN A 40 -11.16 2.47 -25.54
C ASN A 40 -10.97 3.47 -26.71
N GLU A 41 -9.73 3.69 -27.16
CA GLU A 41 -9.41 4.66 -28.22
C GLU A 41 -10.04 4.31 -29.58
N SER A 42 -10.40 3.04 -29.78
CA SER A 42 -11.12 2.57 -30.97
C SER A 42 -12.60 2.99 -31.00
N SER A 43 -13.15 3.47 -29.89
CA SER A 43 -14.59 3.71 -29.71
C SER A 43 -14.93 5.19 -29.50
N GLY A 44 -13.95 6.10 -29.60
CA GLY A 44 -14.14 7.55 -29.45
C GLY A 44 -12.99 8.21 -28.69
N ASP A 45 -13.31 9.26 -27.91
CA ASP A 45 -12.34 9.97 -27.06
C ASP A 45 -11.80 9.02 -25.98
N GLY A 46 -10.53 8.63 -26.11
CA GLY A 46 -9.86 7.68 -25.22
C GLY A 46 -10.02 8.02 -23.74
N GLN A 47 -10.44 7.03 -22.95
CA GLN A 47 -10.68 7.17 -21.52
C GLN A 47 -9.41 6.86 -20.72
N ASP A 48 -9.30 7.41 -19.52
CA ASP A 48 -8.17 7.15 -18.63
C ASP A 48 -8.42 5.92 -17.76
N ALA A 49 -7.37 5.12 -17.56
CA ALA A 49 -7.33 4.00 -16.64
C ALA A 49 -6.05 4.03 -15.81
N VAL A 50 -6.15 3.61 -14.55
CA VAL A 50 -4.97 3.29 -13.72
C VAL A 50 -4.89 1.79 -13.51
N VAL A 51 -3.72 1.21 -13.79
CA VAL A 51 -3.43 -0.20 -13.56
C VAL A 51 -2.27 -0.29 -12.56
N ILE A 52 -2.50 -0.99 -11.46
CA ILE A 52 -1.52 -1.19 -10.40
C ILE A 52 -1.14 -2.66 -10.38
N LEU A 53 0.15 -2.95 -10.48
CA LEU A 53 0.71 -4.29 -10.48
C LEU A 53 1.60 -4.46 -9.27
N GLU A 54 1.39 -5.53 -8.51
CA GLU A 54 2.12 -5.83 -7.28
C GLU A 54 2.51 -7.32 -7.29
N LYS A 55 3.79 -7.63 -7.08
CA LYS A 55 4.23 -9.03 -6.94
C LYS A 55 3.62 -9.63 -5.68
N THR A 56 3.05 -10.83 -5.77
CA THR A 56 2.49 -11.50 -4.59
C THR A 56 3.61 -12.04 -3.68
N PRO A 57 3.46 -11.96 -2.35
CA PRO A 57 4.41 -12.57 -1.42
C PRO A 57 4.52 -14.09 -1.62
N PHE A 58 5.70 -14.64 -1.31
CA PHE A 58 5.91 -16.08 -1.34
C PHE A 58 5.09 -16.80 -0.27
N GLN A 59 4.55 -17.96 -0.63
CA GLN A 59 3.95 -18.90 0.31
C GLN A 59 4.99 -19.95 0.69
N VAL A 60 5.35 -20.01 1.97
CA VAL A 60 6.44 -20.86 2.47
C VAL A 60 6.30 -22.32 2.05
N GLY A 61 5.10 -22.90 2.18
CA GLY A 61 4.86 -24.30 1.82
C GLY A 61 5.07 -24.60 0.34
N GLN A 62 4.66 -23.70 -0.55
CA GLN A 62 4.82 -23.86 -2.00
C GLN A 62 6.29 -23.72 -2.42
N VAL A 63 7.02 -22.78 -1.82
CA VAL A 63 8.46 -22.60 -2.08
C VAL A 63 9.25 -23.81 -1.59
N ALA A 64 8.93 -24.36 -0.41
CA ALA A 64 9.58 -25.56 0.11
C ALA A 64 9.41 -26.77 -0.83
N GLN A 65 8.19 -26.97 -1.35
CA GLN A 65 7.92 -28.04 -2.32
C GLN A 65 8.68 -27.83 -3.63
N LEU A 66 8.76 -26.59 -4.12
CA LEU A 66 9.52 -26.26 -5.33
C LEU A 66 11.01 -26.60 -5.18
N LEU A 67 11.61 -26.20 -4.05
CA LEU A 67 13.03 -26.45 -3.79
C LEU A 67 13.35 -27.93 -3.59
N ALA A 68 12.39 -28.73 -3.08
CA ALA A 68 12.54 -30.18 -2.96
C ALA A 68 12.47 -30.93 -4.30
N GLY A 69 11.83 -30.34 -5.32
CA GLY A 69 11.57 -30.98 -6.62
C GLY A 69 12.67 -30.82 -7.68
N SER A 70 13.80 -30.19 -7.36
CA SER A 70 14.86 -29.81 -8.30
C SER A 70 14.41 -28.78 -9.35
N PRO A 71 14.25 -27.50 -8.97
CA PRO A 71 13.83 -26.46 -9.91
C PRO A 71 14.94 -26.13 -10.92
N GLU A 72 14.53 -25.64 -12.08
CA GLU A 72 15.46 -25.13 -13.10
C GLU A 72 16.05 -23.79 -12.64
N LEU A 73 17.37 -23.77 -12.44
CA LEU A 73 18.10 -22.62 -11.92
C LEU A 73 19.19 -22.22 -12.92
N GLN A 74 19.25 -20.93 -13.23
CA GLN A 74 20.32 -20.35 -14.04
C GLN A 74 21.31 -19.64 -13.12
N LEU A 75 22.53 -20.16 -13.01
CA LEU A 75 23.58 -19.56 -12.18
C LEU A 75 23.97 -18.17 -12.70
N GLN A 76 23.97 -17.16 -11.82
CA GLN A 76 24.42 -15.80 -12.14
C GLN A 76 25.79 -15.49 -11.55
N LEU A 77 26.00 -15.87 -10.29
CA LEU A 77 27.25 -15.63 -9.57
C LEU A 77 27.52 -16.83 -8.65
N SER A 78 28.78 -17.23 -8.53
CA SER A 78 29.22 -18.24 -7.55
C SER A 78 30.55 -17.80 -6.95
N ASN A 79 30.63 -17.76 -5.62
CA ASN A 79 31.85 -17.52 -4.87
C ASN A 79 31.82 -18.30 -3.55
N ASP A 80 32.67 -19.32 -3.46
CA ASP A 80 32.74 -20.24 -2.32
C ASP A 80 31.35 -20.81 -1.95
N ILE A 81 30.81 -20.49 -0.78
CA ILE A 81 29.49 -20.94 -0.31
C ILE A 81 28.31 -20.07 -0.79
N TYR A 82 28.59 -18.97 -1.50
CA TYR A 82 27.56 -18.03 -1.96
C TYR A 82 27.31 -18.17 -3.45
N SER A 83 26.10 -18.56 -3.82
CA SER A 83 25.66 -18.61 -5.22
C SER A 83 24.31 -17.93 -5.42
N ASN A 84 24.22 -17.10 -6.45
CA ASN A 84 22.99 -16.42 -6.87
C ASN A 84 22.47 -17.09 -8.14
N TYR A 85 21.18 -17.39 -8.16
CA TYR A 85 20.51 -18.01 -9.29
C TYR A 85 19.32 -17.16 -9.74
N HIS A 86 19.07 -17.18 -11.04
CA HIS A 86 17.78 -16.80 -11.59
C HIS A 86 16.89 -18.05 -11.63
N LEU A 87 15.73 -17.96 -10.97
CA LEU A 87 14.71 -19.00 -10.90
C LEU A 87 13.46 -18.50 -11.62
N ALA A 88 12.96 -19.27 -12.58
CA ALA A 88 11.64 -19.06 -13.18
C ALA A 88 10.62 -19.96 -12.45
N PRO A 89 9.86 -19.42 -11.48
CA PRO A 89 8.94 -20.26 -10.71
C PRO A 89 7.73 -20.67 -11.55
N PRO A 90 7.08 -21.79 -11.20
CA PRO A 90 5.90 -22.25 -11.91
C PRO A 90 4.74 -21.24 -11.78
N PRO A 91 3.72 -21.29 -12.66
CA PRO A 91 2.65 -20.28 -12.72
C PRO A 91 1.94 -20.00 -11.39
N GLN A 92 1.84 -20.99 -10.51
CA GLN A 92 1.21 -20.89 -9.19
C GLN A 92 1.95 -19.92 -8.26
N LEU A 93 3.26 -19.75 -8.44
CA LEU A 93 4.13 -18.86 -7.66
C LEU A 93 4.47 -17.57 -8.41
N SER A 94 4.06 -17.43 -9.67
CA SER A 94 4.29 -16.26 -10.53
C SER A 94 3.18 -15.20 -10.45
N GLY A 95 2.35 -15.26 -9.40
CA GLY A 95 1.22 -14.37 -9.21
C GLY A 95 1.60 -12.88 -9.23
N VAL A 96 0.82 -12.10 -9.95
CA VAL A 96 0.83 -10.64 -9.89
C VAL A 96 -0.56 -10.19 -9.55
N LYS A 97 -0.69 -9.45 -8.45
CA LYS A 97 -1.94 -8.80 -8.08
C LYS A 97 -2.12 -7.58 -8.96
N ALA A 98 -3.19 -7.57 -9.75
CA ALA A 98 -3.58 -6.45 -10.59
C ALA A 98 -4.78 -5.73 -9.96
N THR A 99 -4.67 -4.42 -9.76
CA THR A 99 -5.79 -3.55 -9.38
C THR A 99 -6.06 -2.57 -10.51
N VAL A 100 -7.31 -2.50 -10.96
CA VAL A 100 -7.71 -1.67 -12.09
C VAL A 100 -8.70 -0.61 -11.61
N VAL A 101 -8.41 0.64 -11.92
CA VAL A 101 -9.31 1.79 -11.69
C VAL A 101 -9.73 2.32 -13.04
N PHE A 102 -11.01 2.15 -13.36
CA PHE A 102 -11.59 2.58 -14.63
C PHE A 102 -13.09 2.93 -14.47
N PRO A 103 -13.55 4.07 -15.02
CA PRO A 103 -12.75 5.16 -15.59
C PRO A 103 -11.97 5.92 -14.50
N ALA A 104 -10.71 6.22 -14.76
CA ALA A 104 -9.86 6.98 -13.85
C ALA A 104 -10.13 8.48 -13.98
N THR A 105 -10.41 9.14 -12.87
CA THR A 105 -10.52 10.61 -12.81
C THR A 105 -9.17 11.26 -12.50
N ALA A 106 -9.05 12.58 -12.72
CA ALA A 106 -7.85 13.35 -12.37
C ALA A 106 -7.42 13.17 -10.89
N LYS A 107 -8.39 13.02 -9.97
CA LYS A 107 -8.11 12.73 -8.54
C LYS A 107 -7.39 11.39 -8.35
N HIS A 108 -7.74 10.36 -9.13
CA HIS A 108 -7.05 9.07 -9.07
C HIS A 108 -5.61 9.19 -9.60
N LEU A 109 -5.42 9.95 -10.69
CA LEU A 109 -4.09 10.20 -11.24
C LEU A 109 -3.20 10.94 -10.23
N GLN A 110 -3.74 11.93 -9.54
CA GLN A 110 -3.02 12.66 -8.48
C GLN A 110 -2.71 11.76 -7.27
N LYS A 111 -3.68 10.94 -6.83
CA LYS A 111 -3.52 10.04 -5.68
C LYS A 111 -2.43 8.98 -5.91
N TYR A 112 -2.39 8.41 -7.11
CA TYR A 112 -1.43 7.34 -7.45
C TYR A 112 -0.15 7.86 -8.10
N GLY A 113 -0.12 9.13 -8.49
CA GLY A 113 1.06 9.82 -8.96
C GLY A 113 2.13 9.89 -7.86
N CYS A 114 3.38 9.79 -8.27
CA CYS A 114 4.51 10.11 -7.43
C CYS A 114 4.39 11.57 -7.00
N GLN A 115 4.28 11.80 -5.69
CA GLN A 115 4.57 13.11 -5.15
C GLN A 115 6.09 13.21 -5.07
N GLU A 116 6.67 14.16 -5.79
CA GLU A 116 8.08 14.49 -5.61
C GLU A 116 8.25 14.98 -4.18
N LEU A 117 8.94 14.17 -3.38
CA LEU A 117 9.28 14.53 -2.02
C LEU A 117 10.57 15.34 -2.07
N HIS A 118 10.53 16.54 -1.49
CA HIS A 118 11.70 17.37 -1.31
C HIS A 118 12.10 17.35 0.16
N MET A 119 13.41 17.25 0.41
CA MET A 119 13.94 17.45 1.75
C MET A 119 13.96 18.96 2.02
N VAL A 120 13.34 19.38 3.11
CA VAL A 120 13.33 20.76 3.58
C VAL A 120 13.86 20.75 5.02
N GLU A 121 14.79 21.66 5.30
CA GLU A 121 15.27 21.91 6.66
C GLU A 121 14.53 23.14 7.17
N GLU A 122 13.56 22.92 8.07
CA GLU A 122 12.72 23.98 8.64
C GLU A 122 13.38 24.55 9.91
N SER A 123 13.63 25.86 9.94
CA SER A 123 14.03 26.56 11.15
C SER A 123 12.83 26.88 12.05
N GLY A 124 13.08 27.17 13.34
CA GLY A 124 12.00 27.60 14.25
C GLY A 124 11.28 28.88 13.79
N GLU A 125 11.99 29.77 13.09
CA GLU A 125 11.41 30.98 12.50
C GLU A 125 10.52 30.63 11.30
N ASP A 126 10.94 29.71 10.43
CA ASP A 126 10.15 29.25 9.28
C ASP A 126 8.87 28.56 9.74
N TYR A 127 8.96 27.71 10.77
CA TYR A 127 7.78 27.08 11.37
C TYR A 127 6.75 28.13 11.80
N THR A 128 7.19 29.15 12.55
CA THR A 128 6.32 30.17 13.12
C THR A 128 5.70 31.07 12.06
N ASN A 129 6.48 31.44 11.03
CA ASN A 129 6.08 32.46 10.05
C ASN A 129 5.44 31.87 8.78
N ILE A 130 5.68 30.59 8.46
CA ILE A 130 5.27 29.96 7.21
C ILE A 130 4.36 28.76 7.48
N THR A 131 4.86 27.76 8.19
CA THR A 131 4.17 26.47 8.33
C THR A 131 2.96 26.56 9.27
N LEU A 132 3.10 27.21 10.43
CA LEU A 132 2.02 27.37 11.39
C LEU A 132 0.80 28.12 10.78
N PRO A 133 0.97 29.29 10.14
CA PRO A 133 -0.14 29.97 9.46
C PRO A 133 -0.79 29.11 8.37
N TYR A 134 0.01 28.34 7.63
CA TYR A 134 -0.51 27.41 6.62
C TYR A 134 -1.35 26.28 7.25
N LEU A 135 -0.87 25.65 8.32
CA LEU A 135 -1.58 24.58 9.03
C LEU A 135 -2.91 25.07 9.61
N GLU A 136 -2.91 26.25 10.25
CA GLU A 136 -4.12 26.87 10.79
C GLU A 136 -5.14 27.17 9.69
N ALA A 137 -4.69 27.60 8.51
CA ALA A 137 -5.55 27.86 7.36
C ALA A 137 -6.18 26.60 6.73
N GLN A 138 -5.55 25.42 6.86
CA GLN A 138 -6.05 24.18 6.23
C GLN A 138 -7.26 23.55 6.96
N SER A 139 -7.60 23.99 8.19
CA SER A 139 -8.81 23.59 8.94
C SER A 139 -9.12 22.08 8.91
N LEU A 140 -8.15 21.23 9.22
CA LEU A 140 -8.37 19.78 9.30
C LEU A 140 -9.06 19.42 10.60
N SER A 141 -10.27 18.87 10.53
CA SER A 141 -11.01 18.44 11.72
C SER A 141 -10.39 17.19 12.34
N ILE A 142 -9.94 17.32 13.59
CA ILE A 142 -9.48 16.20 14.44
C ILE A 142 -10.60 15.66 15.34
N GLN A 143 -11.88 15.85 14.96
CA GLN A 143 -13.03 15.44 15.77
C GLN A 143 -13.02 13.94 16.13
N TRP A 144 -12.47 13.10 15.25
CA TRP A 144 -12.33 11.67 15.53
C TRP A 144 -11.43 11.39 16.74
N VAL A 145 -10.43 12.23 17.01
CA VAL A 145 -9.57 12.13 18.20
C VAL A 145 -10.38 12.42 19.45
N TYR A 146 -11.14 13.52 19.46
CA TYR A 146 -12.02 13.86 20.58
C TYR A 146 -13.09 12.79 20.84
N ASN A 147 -13.61 12.15 19.79
CA ASN A 147 -14.57 11.05 19.96
C ASN A 147 -13.96 9.85 20.69
N ILE A 148 -12.66 9.58 20.50
CA ILE A 148 -11.93 8.51 21.23
C ILE A 148 -11.68 8.93 22.68
N LEU A 149 -11.22 10.17 22.90
CA LEU A 149 -10.96 10.70 24.25
C LEU A 149 -12.25 10.74 25.10
N ASP A 150 -13.36 11.18 24.51
CA ASP A 150 -14.69 11.26 25.13
C ASP A 150 -15.42 9.89 25.24
N LYS A 151 -14.79 8.80 24.79
CA LYS A 151 -15.40 7.45 24.71
C LYS A 151 -16.70 7.38 23.89
N LYS A 152 -16.86 8.29 22.93
CA LYS A 152 -17.99 8.30 21.98
C LYS A 152 -17.79 7.31 20.82
N ALA A 153 -16.55 6.91 20.54
CA ALA A 153 -16.20 5.93 19.51
C ALA A 153 -14.94 5.13 19.91
N GLU A 154 -14.81 3.88 19.43
CA GLU A 154 -13.62 3.01 19.57
C GLU A 154 -13.21 2.73 21.04
N ALA A 155 -14.11 2.91 22.00
CA ALA A 155 -13.83 2.75 23.43
C ALA A 155 -13.46 1.30 23.78
N GLU A 156 -14.05 0.34 23.08
CA GLU A 156 -13.80 -1.09 23.19
C GLU A 156 -12.43 -1.54 22.67
N ARG A 157 -11.74 -0.68 21.90
CA ARG A 157 -10.42 -0.95 21.32
C ARG A 157 -9.28 -0.38 22.14
N ILE A 158 -9.59 0.31 23.23
CA ILE A 158 -8.58 0.89 24.14
C ILE A 158 -7.88 -0.25 24.88
N VAL A 159 -6.55 -0.29 24.75
CA VAL A 159 -5.69 -1.26 25.44
C VAL A 159 -5.29 -0.72 26.82
N TYR A 160 -5.05 0.59 26.90
CA TYR A 160 -4.65 1.27 28.14
C TYR A 160 -5.07 2.74 28.12
N GLU A 161 -5.36 3.28 29.29
CA GLU A 161 -5.69 4.69 29.48
C GLU A 161 -5.09 5.22 30.79
N ASN A 162 -4.39 6.35 30.69
CA ASN A 162 -4.11 7.22 31.83
C ASN A 162 -5.10 8.39 31.79
N PRO A 163 -6.02 8.53 32.76
CA PRO A 163 -7.10 9.53 32.72
C PRO A 163 -6.68 10.93 33.20
N ASP A 164 -5.40 11.16 33.51
CA ASP A 164 -4.95 12.50 33.92
C ASP A 164 -5.23 13.54 32.82
N PRO A 165 -5.87 14.68 33.13
CA PRO A 165 -6.28 15.65 32.11
C PRO A 165 -5.11 16.41 31.47
N SER A 166 -3.90 16.38 32.05
CA SER A 166 -2.71 17.07 31.54
C SER A 166 -1.62 16.11 31.07
N ASP A 167 -1.39 15.03 31.83
CA ASP A 167 -0.33 14.03 31.60
C ASP A 167 -0.89 12.66 31.16
N GLY A 168 -2.19 12.59 30.86
CA GLY A 168 -2.87 11.38 30.44
C GLY A 168 -2.83 11.12 28.94
N PHE A 169 -3.15 9.89 28.57
CA PHE A 169 -3.23 9.45 27.17
C PHE A 169 -4.07 8.19 27.03
N VAL A 170 -4.52 7.92 25.80
CA VAL A 170 -5.23 6.69 25.41
C VAL A 170 -4.38 5.91 24.42
N LEU A 171 -4.18 4.62 24.67
CA LEU A 171 -3.48 3.71 23.77
C LEU A 171 -4.48 2.75 23.10
N LEU A 172 -4.51 2.76 21.77
CA LEU A 172 -5.35 1.87 20.97
C LEU A 172 -4.61 1.40 19.70
N PRO A 173 -4.96 0.23 19.12
CA PRO A 173 -4.37 -0.25 17.88
C PRO A 173 -4.78 0.60 16.67
N ASP A 174 -3.82 0.89 15.79
CA ASP A 174 -4.06 1.64 14.54
C ASP A 174 -5.09 0.96 13.63
N LEU A 175 -5.86 1.75 12.88
CA LEU A 175 -6.90 1.30 11.94
C LEU A 175 -6.33 0.46 10.79
N LYS A 176 -5.05 0.65 10.43
CA LYS A 176 -4.40 -0.07 9.33
C LYS A 176 -3.78 -1.40 9.74
N GLY A 177 -3.59 -1.63 11.03
CA GLY A 177 -3.11 -2.92 11.53
C GLY A 177 -4.25 -3.94 11.52
N PRO A 178 -4.12 -5.13 10.90
CA PRO A 178 -5.04 -6.22 11.20
C PRO A 178 -4.96 -6.52 12.70
N GLU A 179 -6.10 -6.77 13.33
CA GLU A 179 -6.18 -7.20 14.73
C GLU A 179 -5.15 -8.31 14.98
N ALA A 180 -4.31 -8.07 15.99
CA ALA A 180 -3.06 -8.78 16.17
C ALA A 180 -3.27 -10.26 16.52
N GLY A 181 -3.33 -11.10 15.49
CA GLY A 181 -2.83 -12.46 15.55
C GLY A 181 -1.30 -12.43 15.47
N THR A 182 -0.63 -12.11 16.58
CA THR A 182 0.82 -12.31 16.82
C THR A 182 1.76 -11.96 15.66
N ARG A 183 2.22 -10.70 15.61
CA ARG A 183 3.60 -10.35 15.18
C ARG A 183 3.98 -8.98 15.72
N SER A 184 4.80 -9.01 16.78
CA SER A 184 5.64 -7.94 17.34
C SER A 184 5.23 -6.49 17.03
N LEU A 185 4.57 -5.84 17.99
CA LEU A 185 4.53 -4.38 18.05
C LEU A 185 5.92 -3.86 18.47
N PRO A 186 6.50 -2.88 17.76
CA PRO A 186 7.61 -2.11 18.31
C PRO A 186 7.05 -1.22 19.44
N ALA A 187 7.44 -1.49 20.68
CA ALA A 187 7.23 -0.55 21.77
C ALA A 187 8.19 0.64 21.57
N PRO A 188 7.76 1.90 21.80
CA PRO A 188 8.69 3.01 21.88
C PRO A 188 9.63 2.75 23.05
N ALA A 189 10.93 2.70 22.77
CA ALA A 189 11.95 2.70 23.80
C ALA A 189 11.88 4.05 24.52
N ALA A 190 11.42 4.05 25.76
CA ALA A 190 11.63 5.18 26.66
C ALA A 190 13.13 5.24 26.97
N ALA A 191 13.73 6.42 26.74
CA ALA A 191 15.04 6.79 27.25
C ALA A 191 14.93 7.23 28.72
#